data_AF-A0A9P6T3C3-F1
#
_entry.id   AF-A0A9P6T3C3-F1
#
_cell.length_a   1.000
_cell.length_b   1.000
_cell.length_c   1.000
_cell.angle_alpha   90.00
_cell.angle_beta   90.00
_cell.angle_gamma   90.00
#
_symmetry.space_group_name_H-M   'P 1'
#
loop_
_entity.id
_entity.type
_entity.pdbx_description
1 polymer ?
#
loop_
_entity_poly.entity_id
_entity_poly.type
_entity_poly.pdbx_seq_one_letter_code
_entity_poly.pdbx_strand_id
1 'polypeptide(L)'
;MASNQDVQEVLNTLTNSLTGGVATAADNKAFAESFSAAIAQHSAEAEAAAIAAASAAVVAASNVSGDSAHSHEQLQRIAEQHQQEVEQREKQEHHRTDKSQEESTVSQDEQNQQVLQHIATAAAEASTLATVPITSVPAPPPPAKPVSGTEEWHKMRRDNHKEVERRRRETINEGINDLSKVVPNCDKNKGSILRQAVKYIQEILAQNERLASEAESLAASRLEIDKYILEKSVAEATYQTLSVQHEQLKRDYEELRQKMGELEPHVAKKQRVE
;
A
#
# COMPACT_ATOMS: atom_id res chain seq x y z
N MET A 1 30.20 14.07 23.39
CA MET A 1 31.30 14.24 22.41
C MET A 1 31.56 13.01 21.55
N ALA A 2 30.85 11.87 21.71
CA ALA A 2 31.04 10.66 20.90
C ALA A 2 30.45 10.75 19.46
N SER A 3 29.37 11.49 19.26
CA SER A 3 28.60 11.51 18.01
C SER A 3 29.33 12.06 16.77
N ASN A 4 30.37 12.88 16.93
CA ASN A 4 31.11 13.42 15.78
C ASN A 4 32.13 12.43 15.21
N GLN A 5 32.52 11.41 15.98
CA GLN A 5 33.52 10.44 15.57
C GLN A 5 32.90 9.34 14.69
N ASP A 6 31.67 8.93 15.02
CA ASP A 6 30.91 7.94 14.24
C ASP A 6 30.51 8.49 12.86
N VAL A 7 30.13 9.77 12.78
CA VAL A 7 29.79 10.43 11.50
C VAL A 7 31.01 10.54 10.58
N GLN A 8 32.19 10.80 11.16
CA GLN A 8 33.46 10.85 10.41
C GLN A 8 33.86 9.45 9.92
N GLU A 9 33.60 8.40 10.70
CA GLU A 9 33.89 7.02 10.30
C GLU A 9 33.01 6.57 9.13
N VAL A 10 31.72 6.93 9.16
CA VAL A 10 30.76 6.68 8.06
C VAL A 10 31.15 7.44 6.79
N LEU A 11 31.57 8.70 6.90
CA LEU A 11 32.03 9.48 5.74
C LEU A 11 33.34 8.92 5.15
N ASN A 12 34.26 8.45 5.98
CA ASN A 12 35.51 7.84 5.54
C ASN A 12 35.28 6.47 4.87
N THR A 13 34.33 5.67 5.36
CA THR A 13 33.92 4.42 4.71
C THR A 13 33.25 4.67 3.36
N LEU A 14 32.40 5.70 3.26
CA LEU A 14 31.77 6.10 2.01
C LEU A 14 32.81 6.54 0.95
N THR A 15 33.83 7.29 1.39
CA THR A 15 34.90 7.81 0.51
C THR A 15 35.82 6.70 -0.01
N ASN A 16 36.11 5.71 0.84
CA ASN A 16 36.90 4.54 0.45
C ASN A 16 36.13 3.59 -0.50
N SER A 17 34.81 3.50 -0.37
CA SER A 17 33.98 2.69 -1.27
C SER A 17 33.78 3.34 -2.64
N LEU A 18 33.84 4.67 -2.74
CA LEU A 18 33.70 5.39 -4.02
C LEU A 18 34.99 5.38 -4.86
N THR A 19 36.13 5.15 -4.22
CA THR A 19 37.47 5.12 -4.87
C THR A 19 37.94 3.70 -5.22
N GLY A 20 37.33 2.66 -4.67
CA GLY A 20 37.56 1.25 -5.02
C GLY A 20 36.52 0.70 -5.99
N GLY A 21 36.90 0.51 -7.26
CA GLY A 21 36.00 0.04 -8.32
C GLY A 21 35.39 -1.36 -8.10
N VAL A 22 34.16 -1.49 -8.60
CA VAL A 22 33.32 -2.71 -8.79
C VAL A 22 32.76 -3.34 -7.51
N ALA A 23 31.86 -2.62 -6.82
CA ALA A 23 30.91 -3.23 -5.90
C ALA A 23 29.77 -3.89 -6.68
N THR A 24 29.43 -5.14 -6.34
CA THR A 24 28.35 -5.87 -7.02
C THR A 24 26.99 -5.43 -6.49
N ALA A 25 25.92 -5.62 -7.27
CA ALA A 25 24.56 -5.21 -6.89
C ALA A 25 24.06 -5.83 -5.57
N ALA A 26 24.64 -6.98 -5.15
CA ALA A 26 24.34 -7.62 -3.88
C ALA A 26 24.89 -6.83 -2.68
N ASP A 27 26.06 -6.21 -2.83
CA ASP A 27 26.72 -5.44 -1.76
C ASP A 27 25.98 -4.13 -1.48
N ASN A 28 25.45 -3.49 -2.54
CA ASN A 28 24.62 -2.29 -2.40
C ASN A 28 23.28 -2.56 -1.72
N LYS A 29 22.69 -3.76 -1.94
CA LYS A 29 21.43 -4.15 -1.29
C LYS A 29 21.62 -4.42 0.21
N ALA A 30 22.68 -5.16 0.57
CA ALA A 30 23.00 -5.41 1.98
C ALA A 30 23.34 -4.12 2.74
N PHE A 31 24.00 -3.17 2.09
CA PHE A 31 24.28 -1.85 2.69
C PHE A 31 23.00 -1.02 2.86
N ALA A 32 22.10 -1.00 1.86
CA ALA A 32 20.83 -0.29 1.96
C ALA A 32 19.92 -0.87 3.06
N GLU A 33 19.88 -2.19 3.20
CA GLU A 33 19.16 -2.88 4.28
C GLU A 33 19.76 -2.57 5.66
N SER A 34 21.09 -2.60 5.79
CA SER A 34 21.77 -2.25 7.04
C SER A 34 21.62 -0.78 7.41
N PHE A 35 21.60 0.13 6.43
CA PHE A 35 21.41 1.57 6.65
C PHE A 35 19.96 1.89 7.04
N SER A 36 18.99 1.25 6.39
CA SER A 36 17.58 1.36 6.75
C SER A 36 17.31 0.81 8.16
N ALA A 37 17.95 -0.31 8.52
CA ALA A 37 17.88 -0.86 9.87
C ALA A 37 18.51 0.08 10.92
N ALA A 38 19.64 0.72 10.61
CA ALA A 38 20.27 1.68 11.50
C ALA A 38 19.41 2.95 11.71
N ILE A 39 18.74 3.46 10.67
CA ILE A 39 17.80 4.58 10.78
C ILE A 39 16.58 4.20 11.62
N ALA A 40 16.02 3.00 11.41
CA ALA A 40 14.88 2.51 12.18
C ALA A 40 15.24 2.30 13.66
N GLN A 41 16.46 1.84 13.95
CA GLN A 41 16.94 1.68 15.32
C GLN A 41 17.16 3.05 16.00
N HIS A 42 17.70 4.03 15.27
CA HIS A 42 17.86 5.39 15.79
C HIS A 42 16.53 6.13 15.99
N SER A 43 15.51 5.88 15.15
CA SER A 43 14.17 6.44 15.34
C SER A 43 13.47 5.79 16.52
N ALA A 44 13.59 4.47 16.70
CA ALA A 44 13.02 3.75 17.84
C ALA A 44 13.67 4.17 19.17
N GLU A 45 14.98 4.41 19.21
CA GLU A 45 15.67 4.93 20.39
C GLU A 45 15.30 6.40 20.68
N ALA A 46 15.09 7.22 19.65
CA ALA A 46 14.59 8.59 19.82
C ALA A 46 13.13 8.63 20.31
N GLU A 47 12.29 7.72 19.84
CA GLU A 47 10.89 7.57 20.26
C GLU A 47 10.80 7.02 21.69
N ALA A 48 11.64 6.04 22.04
CA ALA A 48 11.76 5.53 23.41
C ALA A 48 12.30 6.59 24.39
N ALA A 49 13.25 7.43 23.97
CA ALA A 49 13.74 8.55 24.76
C ALA A 49 12.69 9.67 24.92
N ALA A 50 11.88 9.94 23.90
CA ALA A 50 10.77 10.88 23.96
C ALA A 50 9.64 10.37 24.88
N ILE A 51 9.32 9.08 24.83
CA ILE A 51 8.35 8.43 25.73
C ILE A 51 8.88 8.39 27.17
N ALA A 52 10.17 8.13 27.38
CA ALA A 52 10.82 8.18 28.70
C ALA A 52 10.86 9.61 29.28
N ALA A 53 11.08 10.63 28.45
CA ALA A 53 11.05 12.03 28.86
C ALA A 53 9.61 12.52 29.14
N ALA A 54 8.63 12.10 28.33
CA ALA A 54 7.22 12.40 28.54
C ALA A 54 6.68 11.71 29.80
N SER A 55 7.05 10.45 30.05
CA SER A 55 6.68 9.73 31.28
C SER A 55 7.37 10.32 32.51
N ALA A 56 8.64 10.74 32.43
CA ALA A 56 9.31 11.46 33.51
C ALA A 56 8.66 12.84 33.81
N ALA A 57 8.19 13.55 32.78
CA ALA A 57 7.46 14.81 32.94
C ALA A 57 6.05 14.62 33.53
N VAL A 58 5.36 13.53 33.16
CA VAL A 58 4.05 13.14 33.72
C VAL A 58 4.18 12.68 35.19
N VAL A 59 5.25 11.97 35.54
CA VAL A 59 5.56 11.58 36.93
C VAL A 59 5.96 12.79 37.78
N ALA A 60 6.65 13.78 37.21
CA ALA A 60 6.95 15.04 37.89
C ALA A 60 5.70 15.91 38.12
N ALA A 61 4.73 15.88 37.20
CA ALA A 61 3.48 16.63 37.31
C ALA A 61 2.45 16.00 38.28
N SER A 62 2.53 14.69 38.51
CA SER A 62 1.59 13.95 39.37
C SER A 62 1.82 14.14 40.88
N ASN A 63 2.94 14.73 41.30
CA ASN A 63 3.22 15.01 42.71
C ASN A 63 2.46 16.22 43.29
N VAL A 64 1.64 16.94 42.51
CA VAL A 64 1.05 18.22 42.98
C VAL A 64 -0.45 18.20 43.29
N SER A 65 -1.30 17.30 42.79
CA SER A 65 -2.74 17.35 43.15
C SER A 65 -3.46 16.02 42.92
N GLY A 66 -3.95 15.44 44.01
CA GLY A 66 -4.59 14.12 44.06
C GLY A 66 -6.04 14.02 43.58
N ASP A 67 -6.49 14.85 42.63
CA ASP A 67 -7.88 14.81 42.13
C ASP A 67 -8.00 14.71 40.60
N SER A 68 -6.89 14.40 39.89
CA SER A 68 -6.83 14.38 38.42
C SER A 68 -7.04 13.00 37.78
N ALA A 69 -7.55 12.01 38.51
CA ALA A 69 -7.72 10.66 37.98
C ALA A 69 -8.83 10.57 36.91
N HIS A 70 -9.90 11.36 37.07
CA HIS A 70 -11.06 11.29 36.18
C HIS A 70 -10.87 12.01 34.84
N SER A 71 -10.10 13.11 34.84
CA SER A 71 -9.72 13.87 33.64
C SER A 71 -8.71 13.11 32.79
N HIS A 72 -7.76 12.40 33.41
CA HIS A 72 -6.83 11.52 32.72
C HIS A 72 -7.56 10.37 32.02
N GLU A 73 -8.56 9.79 32.68
CA GLU A 73 -9.34 8.68 32.12
C GLU A 73 -10.20 9.13 30.92
N GLN A 74 -10.77 10.34 30.96
CA GLN A 74 -11.52 10.88 29.81
C GLN A 74 -10.62 11.21 28.60
N LEU A 75 -9.46 11.82 28.82
CA LEU A 75 -8.51 12.12 27.74
C LEU A 75 -7.95 10.84 27.11
N GLN A 76 -7.70 9.81 27.94
CA GLN A 76 -7.22 8.52 27.46
C GLN A 76 -8.30 7.78 26.65
N ARG A 77 -9.57 7.85 27.05
CA ARG A 77 -10.68 7.32 26.25
C ARG A 77 -10.87 8.05 24.92
N ILE A 78 -10.72 9.37 24.88
CA ILE A 78 -10.83 10.13 23.63
C ILE A 78 -9.68 9.78 22.69
N ALA A 79 -8.45 9.69 23.20
CA ALA A 79 -7.30 9.25 22.43
C ALA A 79 -7.46 7.81 21.91
N GLU A 80 -7.91 6.88 22.76
CA GLU A 80 -8.20 5.49 22.37
C GLU A 80 -9.32 5.39 21.33
N GLN A 81 -10.38 6.20 21.46
CA GLN A 81 -11.49 6.20 20.52
C GLN A 81 -11.06 6.72 19.15
N HIS A 82 -10.23 7.77 19.11
CA HIS A 82 -9.68 8.31 17.88
C HIS A 82 -8.64 7.35 17.24
N GLN A 83 -7.81 6.70 18.06
CA GLN A 83 -6.87 5.67 17.61
C GLN A 83 -7.61 4.48 16.98
N GLN A 84 -8.70 4.02 17.60
CA GLN A 84 -9.54 2.95 17.06
C GLN A 84 -10.24 3.36 15.76
N GLU A 85 -10.64 4.63 15.63
CA GLU A 85 -11.29 5.14 14.42
C GLU A 85 -10.31 5.25 13.25
N VAL A 86 -9.06 5.64 13.50
CA VAL A 86 -7.97 5.62 12.52
C VAL A 86 -7.65 4.18 12.12
N GLU A 87 -7.51 3.26 13.07
CA GLU A 87 -7.28 1.83 12.79
C GLU A 87 -8.43 1.20 11.99
N GLN A 88 -9.68 1.58 12.26
CA GLN A 88 -10.84 1.11 11.49
C GLN A 88 -10.86 1.68 10.08
N ARG A 89 -10.42 2.93 9.89
CA ARG A 89 -10.26 3.53 8.56
C ARG A 89 -9.13 2.89 7.77
N GLU A 90 -7.99 2.61 8.40
CA GLU A 90 -6.88 1.86 7.77
C GLU A 90 -7.32 0.44 7.41
N LYS A 91 -8.04 -0.27 8.29
CA LYS A 91 -8.60 -1.59 7.98
C LYS A 91 -9.64 -1.54 6.84
N GLN A 92 -10.43 -0.48 6.73
CA GLN A 92 -11.35 -0.28 5.59
C GLN A 92 -10.62 0.07 4.28
N GLU A 93 -9.55 0.86 4.33
CA GLU A 93 -8.71 1.15 3.15
C GLU A 93 -7.93 -0.10 2.72
N HIS A 94 -7.39 -0.88 3.66
CA HIS A 94 -6.77 -2.16 3.34
C HIS A 94 -7.79 -3.15 2.78
N HIS A 95 -8.99 -3.26 3.37
CA HIS A 95 -10.04 -4.13 2.84
C HIS A 95 -10.57 -3.67 1.47
N ARG A 96 -10.57 -2.36 1.16
CA ARG A 96 -10.86 -1.85 -0.18
C ARG A 96 -9.77 -2.20 -1.19
N THR A 97 -8.51 -2.10 -0.81
CA THR A 97 -7.37 -2.45 -1.66
C THR A 97 -7.28 -3.96 -1.89
N ASP A 98 -7.50 -4.78 -0.85
CA ASP A 98 -7.57 -6.25 -0.94
C ASP A 98 -8.76 -6.70 -1.79
N LYS A 99 -9.95 -6.11 -1.60
CA LYS A 99 -11.14 -6.44 -2.40
C LYS A 99 -10.98 -6.07 -3.88
N SER A 100 -10.18 -5.05 -4.18
CA SER A 100 -9.82 -4.66 -5.57
C SER A 100 -8.80 -5.62 -6.19
N GLN A 101 -7.90 -6.19 -5.39
CA GLN A 101 -6.94 -7.23 -5.81
C GLN A 101 -7.60 -8.62 -5.88
N GLU A 102 -8.54 -8.96 -4.99
CA GLU A 102 -9.35 -10.19 -5.03
C GLU A 102 -10.33 -10.20 -6.22
N GLU A 103 -11.04 -9.10 -6.53
CA GLU A 103 -11.90 -9.05 -7.74
C GLU A 103 -11.09 -9.18 -9.04
N SER A 104 -9.85 -8.65 -9.06
CA SER A 104 -8.95 -8.75 -10.21
C SER A 104 -8.33 -10.15 -10.36
N THR A 105 -7.97 -10.81 -9.24
CA THR A 105 -7.42 -12.18 -9.26
C THR A 105 -8.50 -13.24 -9.49
N VAL A 106 -9.70 -13.09 -8.92
CA VAL A 106 -10.84 -13.99 -9.18
C VAL A 106 -11.29 -13.90 -10.64
N SER A 107 -11.33 -12.70 -11.25
CA SER A 107 -11.66 -12.56 -12.69
C SER A 107 -10.62 -13.20 -13.61
N GLN A 108 -9.34 -13.16 -13.22
CA GLN A 108 -8.23 -13.71 -13.99
C GLN A 108 -8.11 -15.24 -13.79
N ASP A 109 -8.41 -15.75 -12.60
CA ASP A 109 -8.48 -17.18 -12.31
C ASP A 109 -9.74 -17.84 -12.89
N GLU A 110 -10.90 -17.17 -12.93
CA GLU A 110 -12.08 -17.66 -13.66
C GLU A 110 -11.83 -17.74 -15.17
N GLN A 111 -11.14 -16.75 -15.75
CA GLN A 111 -10.73 -16.82 -17.16
C GLN A 111 -9.67 -17.91 -17.41
N ASN A 112 -8.68 -18.06 -16.53
CA ASN A 112 -7.69 -19.15 -16.65
C ASN A 112 -8.32 -20.53 -16.46
N GLN A 113 -9.28 -20.68 -15.55
CA GLN A 113 -9.97 -21.94 -15.30
C GLN A 113 -10.94 -22.29 -16.45
N GLN A 114 -11.62 -21.29 -17.04
CA GLN A 114 -12.37 -21.48 -18.29
C GLN A 114 -11.46 -21.87 -19.46
N VAL A 115 -10.28 -21.25 -19.60
CA VAL A 115 -9.29 -21.62 -20.64
C VAL A 115 -8.76 -23.03 -20.43
N LEU A 116 -8.45 -23.43 -19.19
CA LEU A 116 -8.06 -24.81 -18.87
C LEU A 116 -9.19 -25.81 -19.11
N GLN A 117 -10.44 -25.45 -18.83
CA GLN A 117 -11.60 -26.31 -19.08
C GLN A 117 -11.89 -26.43 -20.59
N HIS A 118 -11.71 -25.38 -21.38
CA HIS A 118 -11.78 -25.43 -22.83
C HIS A 118 -10.63 -26.25 -23.45
N ILE A 119 -9.40 -26.14 -22.91
CA ILE A 119 -8.26 -26.97 -23.33
C ILE A 119 -8.48 -28.44 -22.93
N ALA A 120 -9.01 -28.72 -21.75
CA ALA A 120 -9.33 -30.08 -21.30
C ALA A 120 -10.50 -30.69 -22.09
N THR A 121 -11.50 -29.90 -22.46
CA THR A 121 -12.62 -30.34 -23.31
C THR A 121 -12.14 -30.59 -24.74
N ALA A 122 -11.29 -29.71 -25.29
CA ALA A 122 -10.64 -29.93 -26.59
C ALA A 122 -9.67 -31.12 -26.58
N ALA A 123 -9.00 -31.40 -25.45
CA ALA A 123 -8.15 -32.58 -25.27
C ALA A 123 -8.97 -33.87 -25.09
N ALA A 124 -10.14 -33.81 -24.45
CA ALA A 124 -11.09 -34.91 -24.36
C ALA A 124 -11.74 -35.22 -25.71
N GLU A 125 -12.07 -34.19 -26.50
CA GLU A 125 -12.54 -34.32 -27.89
C GLU A 125 -11.44 -34.83 -28.83
N ALA A 126 -10.16 -34.53 -28.55
CA ALA A 126 -9.01 -35.11 -29.25
C ALA A 126 -8.67 -36.55 -28.78
N SER A 127 -9.25 -37.01 -27.67
CA SER A 127 -8.94 -38.30 -27.03
C SER A 127 -10.17 -39.20 -26.85
N THR A 128 -11.08 -39.24 -27.82
CA THR A 128 -12.06 -40.35 -27.95
C THR A 128 -11.47 -41.47 -28.81
N LEU A 129 -10.50 -42.19 -28.25
CA LEU A 129 -10.17 -43.56 -28.69
C LEU A 129 -10.73 -44.52 -27.63
N ALA A 130 -11.65 -45.39 -28.06
CA ALA A 130 -12.18 -46.57 -27.38
C ALA A 130 -13.14 -46.36 -26.19
N THR A 131 -14.45 -46.42 -26.46
CA THR A 131 -15.37 -47.50 -26.02
C THR A 131 -16.77 -47.19 -26.54
N VAL A 132 -17.20 -47.96 -27.54
CA VAL A 132 -18.57 -47.91 -28.10
C VAL A 132 -19.38 -49.02 -27.44
N PRO A 133 -20.56 -48.76 -26.84
CA PRO A 133 -21.50 -49.82 -26.50
C PRO A 133 -22.14 -50.35 -27.78
N ILE A 134 -22.20 -51.67 -27.89
CA ILE A 134 -22.74 -52.42 -29.02
C ILE A 134 -24.21 -52.05 -29.22
N THR A 135 -24.51 -51.25 -30.26
CA THR A 135 -25.83 -51.22 -30.91
C THR A 135 -25.63 -51.13 -32.41
N SER A 136 -26.07 -52.18 -33.10
CA SER A 136 -25.91 -52.45 -34.52
C SER A 136 -26.74 -51.51 -35.39
N VAL A 137 -26.10 -50.53 -36.04
CA VAL A 137 -26.58 -49.89 -37.28
C VAL A 137 -25.35 -49.63 -38.17
N PRO A 138 -25.28 -50.12 -39.42
CA PRO A 138 -24.10 -49.93 -40.26
C PRO A 138 -24.14 -48.53 -40.89
N ALA A 139 -23.38 -47.60 -40.32
CA ALA A 139 -23.02 -46.34 -40.97
C ALA A 139 -21.83 -46.56 -41.92
N PRO A 140 -21.77 -45.89 -43.08
CA PRO A 140 -20.70 -46.07 -44.06
C PRO A 140 -19.32 -45.72 -43.47
N PRO A 141 -18.24 -46.44 -43.87
CA PRO A 141 -16.92 -46.27 -43.27
C PRO A 141 -16.34 -44.87 -43.54
N PRO A 142 -15.60 -44.26 -42.58
CA PRO A 142 -14.91 -43.01 -42.82
C PRO A 142 -13.89 -43.19 -43.96
N PRO A 143 -13.70 -42.19 -44.84
CA PRO A 143 -12.80 -42.31 -45.98
C PRO A 143 -11.39 -42.70 -45.49
N ALA A 144 -10.91 -43.86 -45.95
CA ALA A 144 -9.60 -44.38 -45.58
C ALA A 144 -8.52 -43.37 -45.97
N LYS A 145 -7.59 -43.09 -45.04
CA LYS A 145 -6.43 -42.23 -45.32
C LYS A 145 -5.70 -42.80 -46.55
N PRO A 146 -5.48 -42.00 -47.62
CA PRO A 146 -4.91 -42.51 -48.86
C PRO A 146 -3.56 -43.19 -48.61
N VAL A 147 -3.29 -44.27 -49.33
CA VAL A 147 -2.07 -45.08 -49.17
C VAL A 147 -0.83 -44.22 -49.45
N SER A 148 0.15 -44.27 -48.54
CA SER A 148 1.41 -43.52 -48.63
C SER A 148 2.10 -43.75 -49.99
N GLY A 149 2.40 -42.67 -50.73
CA GLY A 149 3.04 -42.72 -52.05
C GLY A 149 2.07 -42.70 -53.24
N THR A 150 0.75 -42.67 -53.01
CA THR A 150 -0.24 -42.39 -54.07
C THR A 150 -0.36 -40.90 -54.36
N GLU A 151 -0.79 -40.53 -55.57
CA GLU A 151 -0.97 -39.12 -55.97
C GLU A 151 -1.96 -38.38 -55.05
N GLU A 152 -3.01 -39.08 -54.59
CA GLU A 152 -3.99 -38.56 -53.62
C GLU A 152 -3.37 -38.27 -52.25
N TRP A 153 -2.42 -39.10 -51.80
CA TRP A 153 -1.68 -38.85 -50.56
C TRP A 153 -0.79 -37.61 -50.68
N HIS A 154 -0.11 -37.44 -51.82
CA HIS A 154 0.71 -36.24 -52.09
C HIS A 154 -0.14 -34.97 -52.22
N LYS A 155 -1.33 -35.06 -52.83
CA LYS A 155 -2.30 -33.96 -52.91
C LYS A 155 -2.85 -33.58 -51.53
N MET A 156 -3.30 -34.55 -50.75
CA MET A 156 -3.80 -34.32 -49.39
C MET A 156 -2.74 -33.67 -48.49
N ARG A 157 -1.48 -34.11 -48.60
CA ARG A 157 -0.37 -33.52 -47.81
C ARG A 157 -0.10 -32.07 -48.21
N ARG A 158 -0.14 -31.75 -49.51
CA ARG A 158 0.01 -30.37 -50.00
C ARG A 158 -1.14 -29.48 -49.55
N ASP A 159 -2.37 -29.96 -49.68
CA ASP A 159 -3.57 -29.21 -49.30
C ASP A 159 -3.64 -28.98 -47.79
N ASN A 160 -3.29 -29.99 -46.98
CA ASN A 160 -3.17 -29.83 -45.53
C ASN A 160 -2.08 -28.82 -45.16
N HIS A 161 -0.90 -28.86 -45.79
CA HIS A 161 0.16 -27.90 -45.52
C HIS A 161 -0.24 -26.45 -45.88
N LYS A 162 -0.95 -26.25 -46.99
CA LYS A 162 -1.53 -24.93 -47.35
C LYS A 162 -2.52 -24.45 -46.32
N GLU A 163 -3.38 -25.35 -45.85
CA GLU A 163 -4.42 -25.03 -44.88
C GLU A 163 -3.84 -24.67 -43.51
N VAL A 164 -2.80 -25.37 -43.07
CA VAL A 164 -2.04 -25.01 -41.86
C VAL A 164 -1.46 -23.60 -41.98
N GLU A 165 -0.81 -23.29 -43.10
CA GLU A 165 -0.22 -21.97 -43.31
C GLU A 165 -1.29 -20.87 -43.46
N ARG A 166 -2.45 -21.17 -44.05
CA ARG A 166 -3.60 -20.24 -44.11
C ARG A 166 -4.07 -19.88 -42.70
N ARG A 167 -4.34 -20.88 -41.84
CA ARG A 167 -4.75 -20.64 -40.44
C ARG A 167 -3.72 -19.82 -39.68
N ARG A 168 -2.43 -20.16 -39.82
CA ARG A 168 -1.34 -19.38 -39.20
C ARG A 168 -1.38 -17.91 -39.62
N ARG A 169 -1.58 -17.62 -40.91
CA ARG A 169 -1.68 -16.24 -41.43
C ARG A 169 -2.89 -15.52 -40.89
N GLU A 170 -4.02 -16.20 -40.75
CA GLU A 170 -5.25 -15.63 -40.18
C GLU A 170 -5.06 -15.24 -38.72
N THR A 171 -4.53 -16.14 -37.89
CA THR A 171 -4.23 -15.84 -36.48
C THR A 171 -3.28 -14.63 -36.34
N ILE A 172 -2.26 -14.53 -37.19
CA ILE A 172 -1.35 -13.36 -37.18
C ILE A 172 -2.09 -12.08 -37.58
N ASN A 173 -2.95 -12.15 -38.59
CA ASN A 173 -3.71 -10.99 -39.06
C ASN A 173 -4.73 -10.52 -38.03
N GLU A 174 -5.40 -11.46 -37.36
CA GLU A 174 -6.32 -11.20 -36.25
C GLU A 174 -5.59 -10.50 -35.11
N GLY A 175 -4.46 -11.04 -34.65
CA GLY A 175 -3.66 -10.41 -33.59
C GLY A 175 -3.19 -8.99 -33.95
N ILE A 176 -2.78 -8.74 -35.20
CA ILE A 176 -2.40 -7.39 -35.65
C ILE A 176 -3.61 -6.45 -35.71
N ASN A 177 -4.77 -6.95 -36.13
CA ASN A 177 -6.00 -6.16 -36.15
C ASN A 177 -6.48 -5.82 -34.73
N ASP A 178 -6.33 -6.72 -33.77
CA ASP A 178 -6.70 -6.46 -32.38
C ASP A 178 -5.77 -5.41 -31.74
N LEU A 179 -4.46 -5.48 -32.00
CA LEU A 179 -3.53 -4.42 -31.62
C LEU A 179 -3.96 -3.06 -32.18
N SER A 180 -4.47 -3.02 -33.41
CA SER A 180 -4.92 -1.76 -34.02
C SER A 180 -6.17 -1.14 -33.38
N LYS A 181 -6.94 -1.90 -32.59
CA LYS A 181 -8.13 -1.39 -31.90
C LYS A 181 -7.77 -0.70 -30.57
N VAL A 182 -6.73 -1.19 -29.90
CA VAL A 182 -6.33 -0.71 -28.57
C VAL A 182 -5.26 0.38 -28.62
N VAL A 183 -4.47 0.41 -29.69
CA VAL A 183 -3.39 1.40 -29.86
C VAL A 183 -3.95 2.65 -30.53
N PRO A 184 -3.83 3.85 -29.91
CA PRO A 184 -4.29 5.08 -30.53
C PRO A 184 -3.40 5.48 -31.71
N ASN A 185 -4.01 6.14 -32.69
CA ASN A 185 -3.34 6.73 -33.86
C ASN A 185 -2.54 5.73 -34.72
N CYS A 186 -2.97 4.47 -34.81
CA CYS A 186 -2.37 3.53 -35.75
C CYS A 186 -3.11 3.50 -37.10
N ASP A 187 -2.34 3.54 -38.19
CA ASP A 187 -2.85 3.37 -39.55
C ASP A 187 -3.15 1.90 -39.88
N LYS A 188 -3.76 1.64 -41.04
CA LYS A 188 -4.03 0.27 -41.55
C LYS A 188 -2.77 -0.54 -41.92
N ASN A 189 -1.58 0.04 -41.80
CA ASN A 189 -0.32 -0.61 -42.17
C ASN A 189 0.21 -1.45 -41.00
N LYS A 190 0.36 -2.76 -41.22
CA LYS A 190 0.91 -3.73 -40.23
C LYS A 190 2.21 -3.26 -39.58
N GLY A 191 3.14 -2.70 -40.34
CA GLY A 191 4.41 -2.21 -39.80
C GLY A 191 4.26 -0.93 -38.97
N SER A 192 3.28 -0.08 -39.29
CA SER A 192 2.98 1.13 -38.51
C SER A 192 2.30 0.78 -37.19
N ILE A 193 1.33 -0.16 -37.22
CA ILE A 193 0.64 -0.69 -36.03
C ILE A 193 1.64 -1.20 -35.00
N LEU A 194 2.60 -2.04 -35.42
CA LEU A 194 3.60 -2.60 -34.51
C LEU A 194 4.49 -1.52 -33.89
N ARG A 195 4.97 -0.54 -34.68
CA ARG A 195 5.79 0.55 -34.14
C ARG A 195 5.00 1.45 -33.18
N GLN A 196 3.77 1.77 -33.52
CA GLN A 196 2.91 2.61 -32.68
C GLN A 196 2.53 1.88 -31.39
N ALA A 197 2.33 0.56 -31.43
CA ALA A 197 2.11 -0.26 -30.25
C ALA A 197 3.29 -0.19 -29.28
N VAL A 198 4.52 -0.34 -29.79
CA VAL A 198 5.74 -0.24 -28.96
C VAL A 198 5.84 1.14 -28.31
N LYS A 199 5.63 2.21 -29.09
CA LYS A 199 5.65 3.58 -28.56
C LYS A 199 4.58 3.79 -27.48
N TYR A 200 3.37 3.30 -27.72
CA TYR A 200 2.26 3.45 -26.79
C TYR A 200 2.48 2.69 -25.48
N ILE A 201 3.04 1.47 -25.54
CA ILE A 201 3.42 0.71 -24.35
C ILE A 201 4.45 1.49 -23.52
N GLN A 202 5.50 2.01 -24.17
CA GLN A 202 6.51 2.83 -23.48
C GLN A 202 5.90 4.08 -22.84
N GLU A 203 4.98 4.75 -23.54
CA GLU A 203 4.28 5.93 -23.03
C GLU A 203 3.40 5.61 -21.83
N ILE A 204 2.59 4.54 -21.89
CA ILE A 204 1.76 4.12 -20.75
C ILE A 204 2.62 3.72 -19.56
N LEU A 205 3.73 3.01 -19.76
CA LEU A 205 4.62 2.63 -18.66
C LEU A 205 5.22 3.85 -17.98
N ALA A 206 5.69 4.83 -18.75
CA ALA A 206 6.20 6.09 -18.21
C ALA A 206 5.10 6.92 -17.51
N GLN A 207 3.88 6.93 -18.07
CA GLN A 207 2.73 7.59 -17.44
C GLN A 207 2.33 6.88 -16.14
N ASN A 208 2.35 5.55 -16.10
CA ASN A 208 2.04 4.77 -14.91
C ASN A 208 3.05 5.03 -13.80
N GLU A 209 4.35 5.04 -14.11
CA GLU A 209 5.40 5.40 -13.16
C GLU A 209 5.20 6.83 -12.61
N ARG A 210 4.89 7.79 -13.49
CA ARG A 210 4.57 9.17 -13.08
C ARG A 210 3.35 9.22 -12.16
N LEU A 211 2.26 8.53 -12.51
CA LEU A 211 1.03 8.50 -11.71
C LEU A 211 1.28 7.83 -10.35
N ALA A 212 2.10 6.78 -10.30
CA ALA A 212 2.49 6.15 -9.05
C ALA A 212 3.27 7.11 -8.14
N SER A 213 4.24 7.84 -8.68
CA SER A 213 4.99 8.87 -7.93
C SER A 213 4.09 10.02 -7.46
N GLU A 214 3.14 10.46 -8.29
CA GLU A 214 2.17 11.49 -7.91
C GLU A 214 1.25 11.00 -6.79
N ALA A 215 0.78 9.75 -6.86
CA ALA A 215 -0.02 9.13 -5.80
C ALA A 215 0.74 9.04 -4.47
N GLU A 216 2.03 8.68 -4.49
CA GLU A 216 2.89 8.66 -3.31
C GLU A 216 3.06 10.06 -2.69
N SER A 217 3.28 11.08 -3.53
CA SER A 217 3.36 12.48 -3.09
C SER A 217 2.06 12.97 -2.44
N LEU A 218 0.92 12.64 -3.03
CA LEU A 218 -0.39 12.97 -2.47
C LEU A 218 -0.64 12.25 -1.15
N ALA A 219 -0.23 10.98 -1.03
CA ALA A 219 -0.32 10.23 0.22
C ALA A 219 0.54 10.87 1.32
N ALA A 220 1.77 11.28 1.00
CA ALA A 220 2.63 11.99 1.95
C ALA A 220 2.02 13.32 2.42
N SER A 221 1.47 14.12 1.50
CA SER A 221 0.78 15.37 1.84
C SER A 221 -0.46 15.13 2.71
N ARG A 222 -1.22 14.05 2.44
CA ARG A 222 -2.36 13.65 3.28
C ARG A 222 -1.93 13.31 4.71
N LEU A 223 -0.86 12.52 4.87
CA LEU A 223 -0.31 12.20 6.19
C LEU A 223 0.15 13.45 6.95
N GLU A 224 0.75 14.40 6.25
CA GLU A 224 1.15 15.68 6.85
C GLU A 224 -0.06 16.49 7.35
N ILE A 225 -1.15 16.53 6.57
CA ILE A 225 -2.39 17.18 6.96
C ILE A 225 -3.02 16.48 8.17
N ASP A 226 -3.09 15.15 8.16
CA ASP A 226 -3.66 14.37 9.26
C ASP A 226 -2.88 14.58 10.57
N LYS A 227 -1.54 14.63 10.48
CA LYS A 227 -0.67 15.01 11.59
C LYS A 227 -1.03 16.41 12.13
N TYR A 228 -1.16 17.41 11.26
CA TYR A 228 -1.50 18.77 11.69
C TYR A 228 -2.87 18.85 12.37
N ILE A 229 -3.87 18.11 11.84
CA ILE A 229 -5.21 18.03 12.46
C ILE A 229 -5.12 17.42 13.86
N LEU A 230 -4.32 16.36 14.04
CA LEU A 230 -4.13 15.74 15.33
C LEU A 230 -3.45 16.69 16.33
N GLU A 231 -2.36 17.33 15.93
CA GLU A 231 -1.67 18.34 16.75
C GLU A 231 -2.61 19.47 17.18
N LYS A 232 -3.44 19.98 16.25
CA LYS A 232 -4.46 20.99 16.54
C LYS A 232 -5.49 20.49 17.55
N SER A 233 -6.00 19.27 17.38
CA SER A 233 -6.97 18.66 18.30
C SER A 233 -6.42 18.54 19.72
N VAL A 234 -5.16 18.10 19.86
CA VAL A 234 -4.47 18.01 21.16
C VAL A 234 -4.28 19.40 21.78
N ALA A 235 -3.85 20.39 21.00
CA ALA A 235 -3.71 21.76 21.47
C ALA A 235 -5.04 22.36 21.95
N GLU A 236 -6.14 22.10 21.23
CA GLU A 236 -7.47 22.53 21.63
C GLU A 236 -7.92 21.86 22.94
N ALA A 237 -7.72 20.55 23.09
CA ALA A 237 -8.08 19.82 24.31
C ALA A 237 -7.29 20.31 25.55
N THR A 238 -5.99 20.56 25.39
CA THR A 238 -5.14 21.11 26.46
C THR A 238 -5.54 22.53 26.83
N TYR A 239 -5.84 23.38 25.84
CA TYR A 239 -6.34 24.74 26.07
C TYR A 239 -7.66 24.73 26.86
N GLN A 240 -8.61 23.87 26.50
CA GLN A 240 -9.89 23.75 27.22
C GLN A 240 -9.66 23.33 28.68
N THR A 241 -8.78 22.37 28.91
CA THR A 241 -8.44 21.91 30.26
C THR A 241 -7.82 23.04 31.09
N LEU A 242 -6.85 23.76 30.53
CA LEU A 242 -6.19 24.87 31.21
C LEU A 242 -7.17 26.03 31.48
N SER A 243 -8.09 26.30 30.56
CA SER A 243 -9.14 27.32 30.72
C SER A 243 -10.06 26.98 31.90
N VAL A 244 -10.49 25.72 32.04
CA VAL A 244 -11.30 25.26 33.17
C VAL A 244 -10.53 25.39 34.48
N GLN A 245 -9.25 24.99 34.51
CA GLN A 245 -8.40 25.14 35.70
C GLN A 245 -8.21 26.62 36.09
N HIS A 246 -8.06 27.51 35.11
CA HIS A 246 -7.94 28.94 35.36
C HIS A 246 -9.21 29.52 35.99
N GLU A 247 -10.38 29.16 35.46
CA GLU A 247 -11.67 29.59 36.03
C GLU A 247 -11.89 29.04 37.45
N GLN A 248 -11.45 27.81 37.73
CA GLN A 248 -11.48 27.24 39.08
C GLN A 248 -10.58 28.04 40.03
N LEU A 249 -9.32 28.25 39.66
CA LEU A 249 -8.37 28.97 40.50
C LEU A 249 -8.80 30.41 40.76
N LYS A 250 -9.44 31.06 39.78
CA LYS A 250 -10.03 32.38 39.93
C LYS A 250 -11.16 32.38 40.95
N ARG A 251 -12.05 31.38 40.91
CA ARG A 251 -13.12 31.20 41.92
C ARG A 251 -12.54 30.99 43.31
N ASP A 252 -11.58 30.08 43.46
CA ASP A 252 -10.93 29.80 44.75
C ASP A 252 -10.22 31.04 45.31
N TYR A 253 -9.58 31.84 44.45
CA TYR A 253 -8.94 33.11 44.84
C TYR A 253 -9.96 34.14 45.33
N GLU A 254 -11.09 34.29 44.64
CA GLU A 254 -12.17 35.19 45.05
C GLU A 254 -12.77 34.79 46.41
N GLU A 255 -13.00 33.50 46.63
CA GLU A 255 -13.45 32.98 47.93
C GLU A 255 -12.46 33.26 49.05
N LEU A 256 -11.17 33.01 48.82
CA LEU A 256 -10.13 33.25 49.81
C LEU A 256 -10.01 34.75 50.12
N ARG A 257 -10.12 35.61 49.11
CA ARG A 257 -10.14 37.07 49.25
C ARG A 257 -11.34 37.54 50.08
N GLN A 258 -12.53 36.96 49.88
CA GLN A 258 -13.71 37.25 50.70
C GLN A 258 -13.50 36.85 52.17
N LYS A 259 -13.02 35.62 52.42
CA LYS A 259 -12.71 35.14 53.78
C LYS A 259 -11.71 36.03 54.50
N MET A 260 -10.66 36.48 53.81
CA MET A 260 -9.68 37.43 54.38
C MET A 260 -10.32 38.78 54.75
N GLY A 261 -11.24 39.28 53.93
CA GLY A 261 -12.01 40.50 54.23
C GLY A 261 -12.97 40.34 55.42
N GLU A 262 -13.52 39.15 55.64
CA GLU A 262 -14.37 38.85 56.80
C GLU A 262 -13.59 38.71 58.12
N LEU A 263 -12.33 38.24 58.08
CA LEU A 263 -11.48 38.13 59.28
C LEU A 263 -10.87 39.46 59.74
N GLU A 264 -10.62 40.41 58.82
CA GLU A 264 -10.13 41.77 59.13
C GLU A 264 -10.88 42.47 60.29
N PRO A 265 -12.24 42.54 60.32
CA PRO A 265 -12.97 43.18 61.41
C PRO A 265 -12.91 42.41 62.74
N HIS A 266 -12.51 41.13 62.74
CA HIS A 266 -12.34 40.34 63.97
C HIS A 266 -10.97 40.52 64.62
N VAL A 267 -9.91 40.73 63.82
CA VAL A 267 -8.57 41.05 64.36
C VAL A 267 -8.54 42.44 64.99
N ALA A 268 -9.18 43.43 64.36
CA ALA A 268 -9.27 44.80 64.89
C ALA A 268 -10.06 44.90 66.21
N LYS A 269 -11.02 44.01 66.45
CA LYS A 269 -11.76 43.95 67.73
C LYS A 269 -10.97 43.25 68.83
N LYS A 270 -10.10 42.29 68.49
CA LYS A 270 -9.28 41.56 69.47
C LYS A 270 -8.12 42.41 69.99
N GLN A 271 -7.54 43.27 69.15
CA GLN A 271 -6.50 44.26 69.56
C GLN A 271 -7.03 45.43 70.41
N ARG A 272 -8.34 45.61 70.54
CA ARG A 272 -8.94 46.73 71.31
C ARG A 272 -9.36 46.33 72.73
N VAL A 273 -9.16 45.07 73.12
CA VAL A 273 -9.61 44.50 74.40
C VAL A 273 -8.44 44.04 75.29
N GLU A 274 -7.20 44.25 74.86
CA GLU A 274 -6.01 44.28 75.73
C GLU A 274 -5.55 45.72 75.95
#